data_AF-A0A350G0U6-F1
#
_entry.id   AF-A0A350G0U6-F1
#
_cell.length_a   1.000
_cell.length_b   1.000
_cell.length_c   1.000
_cell.angle_alpha   90.00
_cell.angle_beta   90.00
_cell.angle_gamma   90.00
#
_symmetry.space_group_name_H-M   'P 1'
#
loop_
_entity.id
_entity.type
_entity.pdbx_description
1 polymer ?
#
loop_
_entity_poly.entity_id
_entity_poly.type
_entity_poly.pdbx_seq_one_letter_code
_entity_poly.pdbx_strand_id
1 'polypeptide(L)'
;RSEIALPLRISDEIIGVLDVQSNEENAFQEEDIDILSTLADQVSIAIQNSRTYQTMQKLVEQAQKESGAYTMDAWRILQSSDETLGYQVTDGEILPLTRSLNSSQVNKAILTKATVAESGDNATLAIPIRLRDEIIGVMDIHSPGQHVWDDDELDIAEAVAERLSLALESSLLLKSTQRQAEIERITADISTKIGATTQFDAILRTTAEELSRVLGGSEVLVQLQPDILGTSPEPEQARVQK
;
A
#
# COMPACT_ATOMS: atom_id res chain seq x y z
N ARG A 1 -35.19 -32.04 -36.36
CA ARG A 1 -34.30 -31.18 -35.54
C ARG A 1 -33.22 -30.61 -36.44
N SER A 2 -32.84 -29.37 -36.22
CA SER A 2 -31.77 -28.66 -36.94
C SER A 2 -30.94 -27.85 -35.93
N GLU A 3 -29.69 -27.53 -36.27
CA GLU A 3 -28.73 -26.85 -35.38
C GLU A 3 -27.82 -25.95 -36.20
N ILE A 4 -27.44 -24.81 -35.63
CA ILE A 4 -26.43 -23.92 -36.20
C ILE A 4 -25.47 -23.46 -35.10
N ALA A 5 -24.18 -23.55 -35.41
CA ALA A 5 -23.10 -23.11 -34.54
C ALA A 5 -22.39 -21.92 -35.19
N LEU A 6 -22.42 -20.77 -34.53
CA LEU A 6 -21.82 -19.52 -34.99
C LEU A 6 -20.63 -19.16 -34.11
N PRO A 7 -19.49 -18.77 -34.67
CA PRO A 7 -18.32 -18.44 -33.88
C PRO A 7 -18.53 -17.09 -33.18
N LEU A 8 -18.14 -17.00 -31.91
CA LEU A 8 -17.99 -15.73 -31.22
C LEU A 8 -16.58 -15.21 -31.50
N ARG A 9 -16.45 -14.16 -32.31
CA ARG A 9 -15.17 -13.64 -32.83
C ARG A 9 -14.86 -12.24 -32.33
N ILE A 10 -13.61 -12.02 -31.98
CA ILE A 10 -13.06 -10.69 -31.70
C ILE A 10 -11.83 -10.51 -32.58
N SER A 11 -11.91 -9.60 -33.56
CA SER A 11 -10.90 -9.49 -34.61
C SER A 11 -10.66 -10.86 -35.27
N ASP A 12 -9.45 -11.40 -35.24
CA ASP A 12 -9.10 -12.72 -35.81
C ASP A 12 -9.18 -13.88 -34.80
N GLU A 13 -9.58 -13.65 -33.54
CA GLU A 13 -9.62 -14.68 -32.50
C GLU A 13 -11.05 -15.18 -32.24
N ILE A 14 -11.23 -16.50 -32.25
CA ILE A 14 -12.50 -17.15 -31.83
C ILE A 14 -12.46 -17.35 -30.31
N ILE A 15 -13.32 -16.65 -29.59
CA ILE A 15 -13.40 -16.70 -28.12
C ILE A 15 -14.50 -17.65 -27.60
N GLY A 16 -15.29 -18.22 -28.49
CA GLY A 16 -16.38 -19.14 -28.16
C GLY A 16 -17.24 -19.49 -29.36
N VAL A 17 -18.36 -20.16 -29.10
CA VAL A 17 -19.36 -20.55 -30.10
C VAL A 17 -20.75 -20.28 -29.53
N LEU A 18 -21.62 -19.66 -30.32
CA LEU A 18 -23.05 -19.56 -30.11
C LEU A 18 -23.73 -20.74 -30.81
N ASP A 19 -24.27 -21.65 -30.01
CA ASP A 19 -25.00 -22.82 -30.50
C ASP A 19 -26.51 -22.60 -30.41
N VAL A 20 -27.23 -22.82 -31.50
CA VAL A 20 -28.67 -22.59 -31.62
C VAL A 20 -29.34 -23.84 -32.22
N GLN A 21 -30.26 -24.43 -31.48
CA GLN A 21 -30.93 -25.68 -31.84
C GLN A 21 -32.45 -25.47 -32.04
N SER A 22 -33.01 -26.16 -33.03
CA SER A 22 -34.45 -26.22 -33.30
C SER A 22 -34.96 -27.66 -33.36
N ASN A 23 -36.18 -27.88 -32.88
CA ASN A 23 -36.82 -29.20 -32.98
C ASN A 23 -37.38 -29.50 -34.38
N GLU A 24 -37.63 -28.45 -35.18
CA GLU A 24 -38.07 -28.56 -36.57
C GLU A 24 -36.90 -28.92 -37.51
N GLU A 25 -37.19 -29.65 -38.59
CA GLU A 25 -36.22 -29.90 -39.67
C GLU A 25 -36.14 -28.68 -40.60
N ASN A 26 -34.93 -28.34 -41.07
CA ASN A 26 -34.68 -27.19 -41.95
C ASN A 26 -35.19 -25.84 -41.41
N ALA A 27 -35.03 -25.60 -40.11
CA ALA A 27 -35.63 -24.45 -39.44
C ALA A 27 -34.90 -23.11 -39.69
N PHE A 28 -33.69 -23.12 -40.23
CA PHE A 28 -32.88 -21.93 -40.44
C PHE A 28 -32.74 -21.62 -41.92
N GLN A 29 -33.23 -20.45 -42.34
CA GLN A 29 -33.06 -19.89 -43.68
C GLN A 29 -31.85 -18.95 -43.71
N GLU A 30 -31.39 -18.54 -44.90
CA GLU A 30 -30.22 -17.67 -45.08
C GLU A 30 -30.35 -16.34 -44.28
N GLU A 31 -31.56 -15.77 -44.26
CA GLU A 31 -31.90 -14.56 -43.48
C GLU A 31 -31.75 -14.78 -41.95
N ASP A 32 -32.08 -15.98 -41.45
CA ASP A 32 -31.90 -16.32 -40.04
C ASP A 32 -30.42 -16.43 -39.68
N ILE A 33 -29.60 -16.95 -40.59
CA ILE A 33 -28.14 -17.07 -40.40
C ILE A 33 -27.51 -15.69 -40.28
N ASP A 34 -27.91 -14.73 -41.13
CA ASP A 34 -27.40 -13.35 -41.09
C ASP A 34 -27.75 -12.64 -39.77
N ILE A 35 -28.99 -12.82 -39.29
CA ILE A 35 -29.44 -12.27 -38.01
C ILE A 35 -28.65 -12.91 -36.86
N LEU A 36 -28.58 -14.24 -36.82
CA LEU A 36 -27.89 -14.97 -35.76
C LEU A 36 -26.37 -14.67 -35.77
N SER A 37 -25.76 -14.49 -36.95
CA SER A 37 -24.35 -14.08 -37.08
C SER A 37 -24.14 -12.67 -36.53
N THR A 38 -25.03 -11.73 -36.83
CA THR A 38 -24.98 -10.37 -36.27
C THR A 38 -25.10 -10.40 -34.74
N LEU A 39 -25.96 -11.27 -34.21
CA LEU A 39 -26.09 -11.47 -32.76
C LEU A 39 -24.83 -12.10 -32.17
N ALA A 40 -24.22 -13.07 -32.84
CA ALA A 40 -22.95 -13.67 -32.40
C ALA A 40 -21.83 -12.61 -32.33
N ASP A 41 -21.75 -11.70 -33.30
CA ASP A 41 -20.79 -10.59 -33.28
C ASP A 41 -21.06 -9.63 -32.11
N GLN A 42 -22.32 -9.25 -31.88
CA GLN A 42 -22.70 -8.38 -30.76
C GLN A 42 -22.40 -9.02 -29.40
N VAL A 43 -22.69 -10.31 -29.24
CA VAL A 43 -22.36 -11.08 -28.04
C VAL A 43 -20.85 -11.11 -27.81
N SER A 44 -20.06 -11.26 -28.87
CA SER A 44 -18.59 -11.24 -28.80
C SER A 44 -18.06 -9.90 -28.27
N ILE A 45 -18.59 -8.79 -28.79
CA ILE A 45 -18.26 -7.44 -28.30
C ILE A 45 -18.66 -7.26 -26.84
N ALA A 46 -19.86 -7.69 -26.45
CA ALA A 46 -20.33 -7.59 -25.07
C ALA A 46 -19.45 -8.38 -24.10
N ILE A 47 -19.03 -9.59 -24.48
CA ILE A 47 -18.09 -10.41 -23.70
C ILE A 47 -16.73 -9.70 -23.58
N GLN A 48 -16.21 -9.11 -24.66
CA GLN A 48 -14.95 -8.37 -24.62
C GLN A 48 -15.01 -7.17 -23.67
N ASN A 49 -16.09 -6.38 -23.76
CA ASN A 49 -16.29 -5.22 -22.90
C ASN A 49 -16.35 -5.65 -21.43
N SER A 50 -17.09 -6.71 -21.13
CA SER A 50 -17.18 -7.28 -19.78
C SER A 50 -15.82 -7.75 -19.25
N ARG A 51 -15.06 -8.53 -20.04
CA ARG A 51 -13.71 -9.00 -19.66
C ARG A 51 -12.72 -7.85 -19.47
N THR A 52 -12.77 -6.85 -20.35
CA THR A 52 -11.91 -5.66 -20.29
C THR A 52 -12.21 -4.88 -19.01
N TYR A 53 -13.49 -4.64 -18.72
CA TYR A 53 -13.92 -3.96 -17.51
C TYR A 53 -13.50 -4.71 -16.25
N GLN A 54 -13.69 -6.03 -16.20
CA GLN A 54 -13.25 -6.87 -15.08
C GLN A 54 -11.73 -6.83 -14.88
N THR A 55 -10.96 -6.85 -15.96
CA THR A 55 -9.50 -6.76 -15.90
C THR A 55 -9.07 -5.39 -15.37
N MET A 56 -9.67 -4.32 -15.87
CA MET A 56 -9.42 -2.96 -15.41
C MET A 56 -9.71 -2.81 -13.92
N GLN A 57 -10.85 -3.32 -13.45
CA GLN A 57 -11.20 -3.29 -12.03
C GLN A 57 -10.17 -4.00 -11.16
N LYS A 58 -9.72 -5.19 -11.57
CA LYS A 58 -8.68 -5.94 -10.84
C LYS A 58 -7.35 -5.18 -10.77
N LEU A 59 -6.94 -4.54 -11.87
CA LEU A 59 -5.70 -3.76 -11.90
C LEU A 59 -5.77 -2.53 -11.00
N VAL A 60 -6.92 -1.84 -10.99
CA VAL A 60 -7.14 -0.69 -10.09
C VAL A 60 -7.09 -1.14 -8.63
N GLU A 61 -7.79 -2.23 -8.28
CA GLU A 61 -7.79 -2.78 -6.93
C GLU A 61 -6.36 -3.18 -6.47
N GLN A 62 -5.60 -3.83 -7.35
CA GLN A 62 -4.23 -4.22 -7.04
C GLN A 62 -3.33 -2.99 -6.85
N ALA A 63 -3.42 -2.00 -7.73
CA ALA A 63 -2.65 -0.76 -7.62
C ALA A 63 -2.98 0.02 -6.33
N GLN A 64 -4.26 0.06 -5.94
CA GLN A 64 -4.68 0.67 -4.68
C GLN A 64 -4.10 -0.06 -3.48
N LYS A 65 -4.14 -1.39 -3.47
CA LYS A 65 -3.57 -2.21 -2.40
C LYS A 65 -2.05 -2.02 -2.25
N GLU A 66 -1.33 -1.99 -3.36
CA GLU A 66 0.12 -1.73 -3.36
C GLU A 66 0.44 -0.32 -2.88
N SER A 67 -0.29 0.69 -3.35
CA SER A 67 -0.15 2.08 -2.90
C SER A 67 -0.45 2.24 -1.40
N GLY A 68 -1.49 1.57 -0.89
CA GLY A 68 -1.85 1.58 0.53
C GLY A 68 -0.76 0.98 1.41
N ALA A 69 -0.24 -0.19 1.03
CA ALA A 69 0.87 -0.83 1.73
C ALA A 69 2.12 0.06 1.78
N TYR A 70 2.50 0.67 0.64
CA TYR A 70 3.61 1.61 0.57
C TYR A 70 3.41 2.82 1.49
N THR A 71 2.20 3.40 1.48
CA THR A 71 1.85 4.56 2.31
C THR A 71 2.00 4.23 3.79
N MET A 72 1.51 3.06 4.21
CA MET A 72 1.59 2.63 5.61
C MET A 72 3.02 2.29 6.05
N ASP A 73 3.82 1.68 5.17
CA ASP A 73 5.23 1.42 5.46
C ASP A 73 6.03 2.72 5.62
N ALA A 74 5.82 3.67 4.71
CA ALA A 74 6.46 4.99 4.79
C ALA A 74 6.03 5.74 6.07
N TRP A 75 4.74 5.69 6.41
CA TRP A 75 4.20 6.28 7.64
C TRP A 75 4.82 5.69 8.91
N ARG A 76 4.91 4.35 8.99
CA ARG A 76 5.48 3.64 10.15
C ARG A 76 6.97 3.93 10.35
N ILE A 77 7.74 4.04 9.27
CA ILE A 77 9.16 4.41 9.34
C ILE A 77 9.32 5.81 9.94
N LEU A 78 8.46 6.76 9.54
CA LEU A 78 8.52 8.12 10.08
C LEU A 78 8.02 8.22 11.54
N GLN A 79 7.00 7.44 11.93
CA GLN A 79 6.54 7.43 13.33
C GLN A 79 7.59 6.86 14.29
N SER A 80 8.51 6.00 13.82
CA SER A 80 9.49 5.32 14.70
C SER A 80 10.57 6.24 15.29
N SER A 81 10.65 7.50 14.85
CA SER A 81 11.60 8.50 15.36
C SER A 81 10.95 9.40 16.40
N ASP A 82 10.84 8.97 17.66
CA ASP A 82 10.50 9.78 18.86
C ASP A 82 9.30 10.77 18.75
N GLU A 83 8.45 10.64 17.72
CA GLU A 83 7.39 11.60 17.42
C GLU A 83 6.15 11.33 18.28
N THR A 84 5.58 12.41 18.82
CA THR A 84 4.36 12.39 19.63
C THR A 84 3.19 11.82 18.83
N LEU A 85 2.37 10.95 19.45
CA LEU A 85 1.20 10.30 18.83
C LEU A 85 0.17 11.28 18.25
N GLY A 86 0.20 12.53 18.72
CA GLY A 86 -0.62 13.64 18.26
C GLY A 86 -0.69 14.70 19.35
N TYR A 87 -1.68 15.59 19.24
CA TYR A 87 -1.93 16.65 20.20
C TYR A 87 -3.40 16.66 20.60
N GLN A 88 -3.67 17.08 21.84
CA GLN A 88 -5.01 17.38 22.33
C GLN A 88 -5.06 18.84 22.76
N VAL A 89 -6.25 19.43 22.64
CA VAL A 89 -6.52 20.77 23.16
C VAL A 89 -7.58 20.65 24.24
N THR A 90 -7.25 21.08 25.46
CA THR A 90 -8.18 21.08 26.60
C THR A 90 -7.99 22.39 27.35
N ASP A 91 -9.08 23.11 27.60
CA ASP A 91 -9.07 24.42 28.26
C ASP A 91 -8.12 25.46 27.60
N GLY A 92 -7.93 25.34 26.28
CA GLY A 92 -7.04 26.20 25.49
C GLY A 92 -5.55 25.82 25.56
N GLU A 93 -5.18 24.79 26.32
CA GLU A 93 -3.82 24.27 26.37
C GLU A 93 -3.60 23.18 25.33
N ILE A 94 -2.49 23.26 24.59
CA ILE A 94 -2.07 22.24 23.62
C ILE A 94 -1.10 21.28 24.32
N LEU A 95 -1.51 20.01 24.43
CA LEU A 95 -0.72 18.98 25.10
C LEU A 95 -0.43 17.81 24.15
N PRO A 96 0.75 17.17 24.22
CA PRO A 96 1.01 15.98 23.44
C PRO A 96 0.14 14.81 23.93
N LEU A 97 -0.34 13.99 22.99
CA LEU A 97 -1.02 12.75 23.32
C LEU A 97 -0.02 11.74 23.86
N THR A 98 -0.23 11.33 25.11
CA THR A 98 0.57 10.31 25.80
C THR A 98 0.04 8.88 25.59
N ARG A 99 -1.18 8.76 25.04
CA ARG A 99 -1.85 7.48 24.77
C ARG A 99 -2.67 7.57 23.49
N SER A 100 -2.89 6.41 22.87
CA SER A 100 -3.80 6.30 21.73
C SER A 100 -5.25 6.60 22.13
N LEU A 101 -5.98 7.21 21.21
CA LEU A 101 -7.43 7.36 21.29
C LEU A 101 -8.08 5.99 21.07
N ASN A 102 -9.02 5.61 21.94
CA ASN A 102 -9.64 4.28 21.91
C ASN A 102 -11.14 4.33 22.26
N SER A 103 -11.83 5.44 21.96
CA SER A 103 -13.27 5.55 22.17
C SER A 103 -14.06 4.65 21.21
N SER A 104 -15.32 4.37 21.52
CA SER A 104 -16.17 3.54 20.65
C SER A 104 -16.37 4.19 19.28
N GLN A 105 -16.45 5.51 19.24
CA GLN A 105 -16.66 6.35 18.06
C GLN A 105 -15.41 6.38 17.19
N VAL A 106 -14.23 6.55 17.80
CA VAL A 106 -12.93 6.44 17.11
C VAL A 106 -12.77 5.07 16.46
N ASN A 107 -13.03 3.99 17.20
CA ASN A 107 -12.95 2.64 16.65
C ASN A 107 -13.94 2.42 15.51
N LYS A 108 -15.17 2.94 15.64
CA LYS A 108 -16.18 2.88 14.58
C LYS A 108 -15.72 3.64 13.35
N ALA A 109 -15.18 4.85 13.50
CA ALA A 109 -14.69 5.67 12.39
C ALA A 109 -13.55 4.99 11.61
N ILE A 110 -12.63 4.33 12.32
CA ILE A 110 -11.55 3.54 11.71
C ILE A 110 -12.13 2.35 10.93
N LEU A 111 -13.05 1.59 11.53
CA LEU A 111 -13.63 0.40 10.93
C LEU A 111 -14.52 0.71 9.71
N THR A 112 -15.33 1.77 9.79
CA THR A 112 -16.26 2.15 8.71
C THR A 112 -15.62 3.06 7.67
N LYS A 113 -14.40 3.55 7.93
CA LYS A 113 -13.71 4.57 7.11
C LYS A 113 -14.53 5.84 6.85
N ALA A 114 -15.39 6.19 7.82
CA ALA A 114 -16.34 7.29 7.70
C ALA A 114 -16.41 8.07 9.00
N THR A 115 -16.81 9.34 8.90
CA THR A 115 -17.04 10.21 10.04
C THR A 115 -18.16 9.64 10.91
N VAL A 116 -17.95 9.67 12.23
CA VAL A 116 -18.92 9.19 13.23
C VAL A 116 -19.24 10.33 14.18
N ALA A 117 -20.47 10.83 14.09
CA ALA A 117 -21.01 11.82 15.00
C ALA A 117 -21.91 11.15 16.05
N GLU A 118 -21.73 11.51 17.31
CA GLU A 118 -22.64 11.20 18.40
C GLU A 118 -23.09 12.51 19.05
N SER A 119 -24.37 12.81 18.88
CA SER A 119 -25.03 13.96 19.50
C SER A 119 -25.58 13.57 20.88
N GLY A 120 -25.60 14.50 21.81
CA GLY A 120 -26.07 14.25 23.17
C GLY A 120 -25.31 15.06 24.20
N ASP A 121 -25.35 14.59 25.45
CA ASP A 121 -24.50 15.12 26.50
C ASP A 121 -23.07 14.61 26.31
N ASN A 122 -22.11 15.52 26.26
CA ASN A 122 -20.72 15.24 25.91
C ASN A 122 -20.57 14.65 24.50
N ALA A 123 -21.17 15.33 23.52
CA ALA A 123 -21.18 14.95 22.11
C ALA A 123 -19.76 14.76 21.55
N THR A 124 -19.61 13.79 20.64
CA THR A 124 -18.31 13.47 20.03
C THR A 124 -18.40 13.39 18.52
N LEU A 125 -17.34 13.77 17.84
CA LEU A 125 -17.20 13.70 16.40
C LEU A 125 -15.83 13.12 16.06
N ALA A 126 -15.83 11.87 15.61
CA ALA A 126 -14.63 11.15 15.22
C ALA A 126 -14.49 11.13 13.69
N ILE A 127 -13.42 11.76 13.20
CA ILE A 127 -13.18 11.97 11.76
C ILE A 127 -11.88 11.25 11.37
N PRO A 128 -11.92 10.28 10.45
CA PRO A 128 -10.73 9.56 10.03
C PRO A 128 -9.81 10.47 9.19
N ILE A 129 -8.52 10.52 9.53
CA ILE A 129 -7.49 11.17 8.72
C ILE A 129 -7.04 10.15 7.67
N ARG A 130 -7.51 10.34 6.43
CA ARG A 130 -7.29 9.43 5.30
C ARG A 130 -6.16 9.93 4.43
N LEU A 131 -5.05 9.20 4.40
CA LEU A 131 -3.97 9.41 3.46
C LEU A 131 -4.15 8.43 2.30
N ARG A 132 -4.64 8.94 1.17
CA ARG A 132 -5.20 8.11 0.08
C ARG A 132 -6.35 7.24 0.62
N ASP A 133 -6.31 5.93 0.43
CA ASP A 133 -7.33 4.99 0.91
C ASP A 133 -7.04 4.42 2.32
N GLU A 134 -5.96 4.87 2.95
CA GLU A 134 -5.49 4.39 4.25
C GLU A 134 -5.76 5.38 5.39
N ILE A 135 -6.17 4.85 6.53
CA ILE A 135 -6.41 5.66 7.73
C ILE A 135 -5.14 5.68 8.56
N ILE A 136 -4.54 6.86 8.68
CA ILE A 136 -3.30 7.06 9.44
C ILE A 136 -3.53 7.63 10.84
N GLY A 137 -4.76 8.06 11.13
CA GLY A 137 -5.16 8.62 12.41
C GLY A 137 -6.63 9.01 12.45
N VAL A 138 -7.06 9.56 13.59
CA VAL A 138 -8.42 10.07 13.79
C VAL A 138 -8.32 11.42 14.49
N MET A 139 -9.10 12.39 14.01
CA MET A 139 -9.38 13.64 14.70
C MET A 139 -10.66 13.44 15.52
N ASP A 140 -10.55 13.53 16.84
CA ASP A 140 -11.65 13.29 17.77
C ASP A 140 -12.02 14.60 18.47
N ILE A 141 -13.20 15.12 18.17
CA ILE A 141 -13.70 16.39 18.68
C ILE A 141 -14.74 16.09 19.76
N HIS A 142 -14.59 16.73 20.93
CA HIS A 142 -15.49 16.58 22.07
C HIS A 142 -16.16 17.92 22.34
N SER A 143 -17.48 17.95 22.40
CA SER A 143 -18.24 19.12 22.85
C SER A 143 -18.86 18.80 24.21
N PRO A 144 -18.43 19.46 25.31
CA PRO A 144 -19.01 19.22 26.63
C PRO A 144 -20.45 19.73 26.68
N GLY A 145 -21.29 19.04 27.47
CA GLY A 145 -22.70 19.37 27.60
C GLY A 145 -23.54 18.92 26.40
N GLN A 146 -24.77 19.42 26.32
CA GLN A 146 -25.70 19.01 25.28
C GLN A 146 -25.39 19.70 23.95
N HIS A 147 -25.01 18.90 22.95
CA HIS A 147 -24.68 19.38 21.63
C HIS A 147 -25.20 18.42 20.54
N VAL A 148 -25.63 18.98 19.42
CA VAL A 148 -26.12 18.26 18.25
C VAL A 148 -25.32 18.75 17.06
N TRP A 149 -24.59 17.82 16.44
CA TRP A 149 -23.79 18.12 15.26
C TRP A 149 -24.69 18.36 14.06
N ASP A 150 -24.49 19.49 13.38
CA ASP A 150 -25.18 19.79 12.12
C ASP A 150 -24.30 19.50 10.89
N ASP A 151 -24.92 19.52 9.70
CA ASP A 151 -24.23 19.20 8.45
C ASP A 151 -23.09 20.20 8.14
N ASP A 152 -23.23 21.48 8.53
CA ASP A 152 -22.21 22.50 8.31
C ASP A 152 -20.96 22.23 9.18
N GLU A 153 -21.16 21.85 10.45
CA GLU A 153 -20.09 21.45 11.37
C GLU A 153 -19.36 20.21 10.88
N LEU A 154 -20.10 19.22 10.36
CA LEU A 154 -19.53 18.02 9.75
C LEU A 154 -18.68 18.39 8.54
N ASP A 155 -19.21 19.18 7.61
CA ASP A 155 -18.51 19.60 6.39
C ASP A 155 -17.22 20.36 6.70
N ILE A 156 -17.25 21.27 7.68
CA ILE A 156 -16.06 22.00 8.11
C ILE A 156 -15.02 21.05 8.68
N ALA A 157 -15.43 20.15 9.58
CA ALA A 157 -14.50 19.26 10.26
C ALA A 157 -13.88 18.25 9.28
N GLU A 158 -14.66 17.74 8.31
CA GLU A 158 -14.16 16.89 7.22
C GLU A 158 -13.18 17.65 6.33
N ALA A 159 -13.48 18.90 5.95
CA ALA A 159 -12.58 19.73 5.15
C ALA A 159 -11.25 20.02 5.88
N VAL A 160 -11.27 20.19 7.21
CA VAL A 160 -10.06 20.34 8.02
C VAL A 160 -9.25 19.05 8.04
N ALA A 161 -9.90 17.90 8.24
CA ALA A 161 -9.24 16.59 8.22
C ALA A 161 -8.58 16.30 6.85
N GLU A 162 -9.25 16.67 5.75
CA GLU A 162 -8.71 16.54 4.40
C GLU A 162 -7.45 17.41 4.21
N ARG A 163 -7.49 18.68 4.65
CA ARG A 163 -6.31 19.57 4.58
C ARG A 163 -5.15 19.07 5.43
N LEU A 164 -5.44 18.52 6.61
CA LEU A 164 -4.43 17.89 7.45
C LEU A 164 -3.80 16.70 6.72
N SER A 165 -4.60 15.85 6.08
CA SER A 165 -4.09 14.73 5.29
C SER A 165 -3.17 15.19 4.16
N LEU A 166 -3.56 16.20 3.39
CA LEU A 166 -2.73 16.74 2.30
C LEU A 166 -1.39 17.30 2.83
N ALA A 167 -1.41 17.98 3.97
CA ALA A 167 -0.20 18.49 4.61
C ALA A 167 0.72 17.35 5.09
N LEU A 168 0.13 16.29 5.66
CA LEU A 168 0.86 15.09 6.06
C LEU A 168 1.43 14.35 4.84
N GLU A 169 0.71 14.27 3.72
CA GLU A 169 1.23 13.67 2.47
C GLU A 169 2.46 14.43 1.96
N SER A 170 2.38 15.76 1.92
CA SER A 170 3.49 16.59 1.48
C SER A 170 4.72 16.42 2.38
N SER A 171 4.52 16.40 3.70
CA SER A 171 5.58 16.17 4.68
C SER A 171 6.20 14.77 4.53
N LEU A 172 5.36 13.74 4.35
CA LEU A 172 5.77 12.36 4.13
C LEU A 172 6.61 12.23 2.85
N LEU A 173 6.14 12.77 1.73
CA LEU A 173 6.84 12.74 0.44
C LEU A 173 8.19 13.48 0.50
N LEU A 174 8.24 14.63 1.18
CA LEU A 174 9.50 15.37 1.35
C LEU A 174 10.49 14.58 2.19
N LYS A 175 10.06 14.09 3.37
CA LYS A 175 10.91 13.30 4.28
C LYS A 175 11.39 12.01 3.61
N SER A 176 10.53 11.30 2.88
CA SER A 176 10.90 10.06 2.18
C SER A 176 11.92 10.33 1.08
N THR A 177 11.73 11.37 0.28
CA THR A 177 12.67 11.78 -0.78
C THR A 177 14.03 12.17 -0.21
N GLN A 178 14.04 12.96 0.87
CA GLN A 178 15.28 13.36 1.55
C GLN A 178 16.04 12.16 2.11
N ARG A 179 15.32 11.23 2.77
CA ARG A 179 15.91 10.01 3.30
C ARG A 179 16.52 9.15 2.18
N GLN A 180 15.82 9.00 1.06
CA GLN A 180 16.30 8.26 -0.08
C GLN A 180 17.60 8.86 -0.64
N ALA A 181 17.61 10.18 -0.88
CA ALA A 181 18.79 10.89 -1.37
C ALA A 181 19.98 10.75 -0.40
N GLU A 182 19.75 10.78 0.91
CA GLU A 182 20.81 10.60 1.90
C GLU A 182 21.37 9.18 1.89
N ILE A 183 20.52 8.15 1.80
CA ILE A 183 20.95 6.75 1.68
C ILE A 183 21.78 6.54 0.41
N GLU A 184 21.33 7.09 -0.72
CA GLU A 184 22.06 7.02 -1.99
C GLU A 184 23.42 7.71 -1.91
N ARG A 185 23.47 8.91 -1.32
CA ARG A 185 24.71 9.67 -1.10
C ARG A 185 25.71 8.88 -0.25
N ILE A 186 25.26 8.31 0.87
CA ILE A 186 26.08 7.47 1.75
C ILE A 186 26.59 6.24 0.99
N THR A 187 25.70 5.54 0.27
CA THR A 187 26.06 4.32 -0.47
C THR A 187 27.09 4.60 -1.57
N ALA A 188 26.94 5.72 -2.28
CA ALA A 188 27.88 6.15 -3.32
C ALA A 188 29.24 6.54 -2.74
N ASP A 189 29.28 7.24 -1.60
CA ASP A 189 30.53 7.59 -0.90
C ASP A 189 31.29 6.34 -0.45
N ILE A 190 30.60 5.39 0.20
CA ILE A 190 31.19 4.11 0.63
C ILE A 190 31.70 3.33 -0.58
N SER A 191 30.90 3.21 -1.64
CA SER A 191 31.27 2.50 -2.87
C SER A 191 32.49 3.11 -3.56
N THR A 192 32.61 4.45 -3.54
CA THR A 192 33.77 5.16 -4.09
C THR A 192 35.04 4.85 -3.29
N LYS A 193 34.96 4.84 -1.95
CA LYS A 193 36.10 4.51 -1.08
C LYS A 193 36.53 3.04 -1.21
N ILE A 194 35.56 2.13 -1.30
CA ILE A 194 35.81 0.71 -1.57
C ILE A 194 36.48 0.52 -2.94
N GLY A 195 35.96 1.18 -3.98
CA GLY A 195 36.48 1.08 -5.35
C GLY A 195 37.85 1.74 -5.56
N ALA A 196 38.29 2.60 -4.65
CA ALA A 196 39.60 3.26 -4.71
C ALA A 196 40.77 2.32 -4.37
N THR A 197 40.49 1.14 -3.80
CA THR A 197 41.52 0.14 -3.47
C THR A 197 41.29 -1.16 -4.23
N THR A 198 42.37 -1.73 -4.76
CA THR A 198 42.34 -3.04 -5.43
C THR A 198 42.82 -4.17 -4.52
N GLN A 199 43.24 -3.85 -3.28
CA GLN A 199 43.73 -4.84 -2.32
C GLN A 199 42.57 -5.41 -1.52
N PHE A 200 42.45 -6.74 -1.55
CA PHE A 200 41.36 -7.48 -0.91
C PHE A 200 41.18 -7.14 0.58
N ASP A 201 42.27 -7.17 1.36
CA ASP A 201 42.22 -6.84 2.80
C ASP A 201 41.80 -5.39 3.05
N ALA A 202 42.20 -4.47 2.17
CA ALA A 202 41.86 -3.05 2.26
C ALA A 202 40.38 -2.81 1.94
N ILE A 203 39.78 -3.56 1.03
CA ILE A 203 38.33 -3.51 0.74
C ILE A 203 37.53 -3.88 2.00
N LEU A 204 37.87 -5.01 2.63
CA LEU A 204 37.18 -5.50 3.83
C LEU A 204 37.31 -4.52 5.00
N ARG A 205 38.52 -4.03 5.24
CA ARG A 205 38.80 -3.01 6.27
C ARG A 205 38.00 -1.73 6.03
N THR A 206 38.08 -1.16 4.82
CA THR A 206 37.38 0.08 4.46
C THR A 206 35.87 -0.08 4.61
N THR A 207 35.32 -1.23 4.22
CA THR A 207 33.90 -1.55 4.38
C THR A 207 33.50 -1.54 5.85
N ALA A 208 34.24 -2.23 6.72
CA ALA A 208 33.95 -2.29 8.15
C ALA A 208 34.05 -0.90 8.82
N GLU A 209 35.10 -0.14 8.51
CA GLU A 209 35.34 1.20 9.06
C GLU A 209 34.24 2.20 8.64
N GLU A 210 33.85 2.21 7.37
CA GLU A 210 32.83 3.14 6.88
C GLU A 210 31.43 2.77 7.39
N LEU A 211 31.07 1.49 7.45
CA LEU A 211 29.80 1.05 8.02
C LEU A 211 29.71 1.35 9.52
N SER A 212 30.79 1.12 10.28
CA SER A 212 30.83 1.44 11.71
C SER A 212 30.63 2.93 11.94
N ARG A 213 31.26 3.79 11.13
CA ARG A 213 31.11 5.25 11.22
C ARG A 213 29.67 5.69 10.94
N VAL A 214 29.06 5.19 9.86
CA VAL A 214 27.69 5.56 9.46
C VAL A 214 26.66 5.10 10.50
N LEU A 215 26.88 3.94 11.10
CA LEU A 215 25.99 3.36 12.11
C LEU A 215 26.30 3.83 13.54
N GLY A 216 26.88 5.01 13.70
CA GLY A 216 27.09 5.65 15.01
C GLY A 216 28.10 4.93 15.91
N GLY A 217 29.11 4.28 15.33
CA GLY A 217 30.13 3.54 16.07
C GLY A 217 29.72 2.11 16.43
N SER A 218 28.70 1.57 15.77
CA SER A 218 28.29 0.18 15.93
C SER A 218 29.43 -0.78 15.57
N GLU A 219 29.50 -1.92 16.25
CA GLU A 219 30.43 -3.00 15.92
C GLU A 219 30.02 -3.63 14.57
N VAL A 220 30.95 -3.64 13.61
CA VAL A 220 30.73 -4.21 12.28
C VAL A 220 31.74 -5.31 12.04
N LEU A 221 31.25 -6.53 11.86
CA LEU A 221 32.05 -7.72 11.54
C LEU A 221 31.86 -8.07 10.06
N VAL A 222 32.95 -8.09 9.29
CA VAL A 222 32.95 -8.52 7.89
C VAL A 222 33.76 -9.82 7.80
N GLN A 223 33.07 -10.93 7.53
CA GLN A 223 33.68 -12.24 7.34
C GLN A 223 33.27 -12.81 5.99
N LEU A 224 34.24 -13.33 5.23
CA LEU A 224 33.98 -14.11 4.03
C LEU A 224 33.93 -15.59 4.37
N GLN A 225 33.24 -16.38 3.54
CA GLN A 225 33.10 -17.82 3.76
C GLN A 225 34.49 -18.47 3.88
N PRO A 226 34.76 -19.29 4.91
CA PRO A 226 36.12 -19.74 5.23
C PRO A 226 36.82 -20.56 4.12
N ASP A 227 36.08 -21.11 3.16
CA ASP A 227 36.51 -22.30 2.40
C ASP A 227 36.73 -22.07 0.89
N ILE A 228 37.32 -20.93 0.51
CA ILE A 228 37.83 -20.71 -0.87
C ILE A 228 39.37 -20.59 -0.91
N LEU A 229 40.03 -20.42 0.25
CA LEU A 229 41.48 -20.59 0.38
C LEU A 229 41.70 -21.84 1.21
N GLY A 230 41.88 -22.99 0.54
CA GLY A 230 41.98 -24.30 1.17
C GLY A 230 42.98 -24.35 2.33
N THR A 231 42.45 -24.24 3.55
CA THR A 231 43.08 -24.75 4.76
C THR A 231 41.97 -25.34 5.61
N SER A 232 41.90 -26.67 5.59
CA SER A 232 41.08 -27.50 6.46
C SER A 232 41.04 -26.94 7.88
N PRO A 233 39.88 -26.85 8.55
CA PRO A 233 39.88 -26.72 9.99
C PRO A 233 40.53 -27.97 10.57
N GLU A 234 41.61 -27.81 11.34
CA GLU A 234 42.14 -28.88 12.18
C GLU A 234 41.01 -29.40 13.07
N PRO A 235 40.81 -30.72 13.17
CA PRO A 235 39.79 -31.26 14.06
C PRO A 235 40.21 -30.98 15.50
N GLU A 236 39.33 -30.28 16.20
CA GLU A 236 39.31 -30.02 17.64
C GLU A 236 39.60 -31.33 18.42
N GLN A 237 40.88 -31.56 18.72
CA GLN A 237 41.29 -32.63 19.62
C GLN A 237 40.91 -32.22 21.04
N ALA A 238 39.80 -32.80 21.47
CA ALA A 238 39.55 -33.30 22.81
C ALA A 238 40.61 -32.92 23.86
N ARG A 239 40.22 -32.09 24.83
CA ARG A 239 40.71 -32.29 26.19
C ARG A 239 39.65 -31.95 27.24
N VAL A 240 38.95 -33.02 27.58
CA VAL A 240 38.31 -33.25 28.88
C VAL A 240 39.37 -33.19 29.99
N GLN A 241 38.90 -32.80 31.19
CA GLN A 241 39.54 -32.72 32.53
C GLN A 241 39.91 -31.28 32.91
N LYS A 242 39.38 -30.71 34.00
CA LYS A 242 38.84 -31.30 35.23
C LYS A 242 37.96 -30.26 35.95
#